data_AF-A0A959SRN6-F1
#
_entry.id   AF-A0A959SRN6-F1
#
_cell.length_a   1.000
_cell.length_b   1.000
_cell.length_c   1.000
_cell.angle_alpha   90.00
_cell.angle_beta   90.00
_cell.angle_gamma   90.00
#
_symmetry.space_group_name_H-M   'P 1'
#
loop_
_entity.id
_entity.type
_entity.pdbx_description
1 polymer ?
#
loop_
_entity_poly.entity_id
_entity_poly.type
_entity_poly.pdbx_seq_one_letter_code
_entity_poly.pdbx_strand_id
1 'polypeptide(L)'
;EAASQYEFHITNAGEGYDQTFVRNTYILQLKWNSSVAPPLVNGSTYNVEVRAMVSGMWGSFCGSTCTITIDNGVGQERPDALTEQAVGNATLWPNPVRDGQVNLSLTGLVDAEQQITVDVQDLFGKRVFAQEFGNTGERFTTILQLPGDIASGVYLV
;
A
#
# COMPACT_ATOMS: atom_id res chain seq x y z
N GLU A 1 16.55 -23.83 -5.44
CA GLU A 1 15.86 -22.86 -6.30
C GLU A 1 15.25 -21.76 -5.45
N ALA A 2 15.08 -20.55 -6.00
CA ALA A 2 14.42 -19.46 -5.29
C ALA A 2 12.89 -19.57 -5.43
N ALA A 3 12.16 -19.05 -4.45
CA ALA A 3 10.71 -19.00 -4.53
C ALA A 3 10.25 -17.96 -5.56
N SER A 4 9.25 -18.33 -6.38
CA SER A 4 8.67 -17.46 -7.41
C SER A 4 7.45 -16.68 -6.92
N GLN A 5 6.72 -17.23 -5.95
CA GLN A 5 5.53 -16.61 -5.34
C GLN A 5 5.43 -16.95 -3.86
N TYR A 6 4.68 -16.12 -3.14
CA TYR A 6 4.40 -16.23 -1.72
C TYR A 6 2.89 -16.06 -1.51
N GLU A 7 2.30 -16.94 -0.73
CA GLU A 7 0.90 -16.85 -0.31
C GLU A 7 0.86 -16.51 1.17
N PHE A 8 0.11 -15.47 1.51
CA PHE A 8 -0.14 -15.00 2.86
C PHE A 8 -1.59 -15.28 3.21
N HIS A 9 -1.83 -16.11 4.22
CA HIS A 9 -3.15 -16.38 4.76
C HIS A 9 -3.31 -15.64 6.08
N ILE A 10 -4.28 -14.73 6.16
CA ILE A 10 -4.52 -13.85 7.30
C ILE A 10 -5.89 -14.19 7.88
N THR A 11 -5.92 -14.53 9.16
CA THR A 11 -7.16 -14.90 9.86
C THR A 11 -7.34 -14.18 11.19
N ASN A 12 -8.59 -13.88 11.53
CA ASN A 12 -9.03 -13.51 12.87
C ASN A 12 -10.42 -14.11 13.10
N ALA A 13 -10.45 -15.23 13.82
CA ALA A 13 -11.69 -15.96 14.09
C ALA A 13 -12.69 -15.16 14.93
N GLY A 14 -12.21 -14.24 15.80
CA GLY A 14 -13.08 -13.38 16.61
C GLY A 14 -13.87 -12.37 15.77
N GLU A 15 -13.36 -12.02 14.59
CA GLU A 15 -13.96 -11.06 13.67
C GLU A 15 -14.54 -11.70 12.40
N GLY A 16 -14.39 -13.03 12.23
CA GLY A 16 -14.74 -13.71 10.99
C GLY A 16 -13.86 -13.31 9.80
N TYR A 17 -12.64 -12.83 10.06
CA TYR A 17 -11.69 -12.44 9.01
C TYR A 17 -10.91 -13.67 8.52
N ASP A 18 -10.93 -13.92 7.21
CA ASP A 18 -10.18 -14.99 6.56
C ASP A 18 -9.88 -14.56 5.12
N GLN A 19 -8.64 -14.19 4.82
CA GLN A 19 -8.22 -13.67 3.52
C GLN A 19 -6.87 -14.24 3.09
N THR A 20 -6.72 -14.49 1.79
CA THR A 20 -5.50 -15.04 1.19
C THR A 20 -4.96 -14.13 0.09
N PHE A 21 -3.67 -13.80 0.16
CA PHE A 21 -3.00 -12.92 -0.79
C PHE A 21 -1.79 -13.61 -1.43
N VAL A 22 -1.72 -13.63 -2.76
CA VAL A 22 -0.54 -14.11 -3.49
C VAL A 22 0.31 -12.94 -4.00
N ARG A 23 1.62 -13.00 -3.79
CA ARG A 23 2.60 -12.00 -4.23
C ARG A 23 3.79 -12.67 -4.91
N ASN A 24 4.42 -11.97 -5.83
CA ASN A 24 5.67 -12.42 -6.45
C ASN A 24 6.91 -12.04 -5.60
N THR A 25 6.68 -11.40 -4.44
CA THR A 25 7.71 -11.01 -3.47
C THR A 25 7.34 -11.52 -2.08
N TYR A 26 8.32 -11.61 -1.18
CA TYR A 26 8.11 -12.02 0.21
C TYR A 26 7.50 -10.91 1.08
N ILE A 27 6.99 -9.83 0.47
CA ILE A 27 6.45 -8.66 1.16
C ILE A 27 4.95 -8.57 0.88
N LEU A 28 4.14 -8.50 1.93
CA LEU A 28 2.74 -8.11 1.87
C LEU A 28 2.55 -6.80 2.63
N GLN A 29 2.09 -5.77 1.94
CA GLN A 29 1.67 -4.53 2.59
C GLN A 29 0.25 -4.68 3.15
N LEU A 30 0.07 -4.28 4.41
CA LEU A 30 -1.20 -4.31 5.13
C LEU A 30 -2.06 -3.08 4.85
N LYS A 31 -2.02 -2.59 3.61
CA LYS A 31 -2.81 -1.46 3.12
C LYS A 31 -3.48 -1.85 1.80
N TRP A 32 -4.79 -2.08 1.84
CA TRP A 32 -5.60 -2.40 0.67
C TRP A 32 -6.94 -1.68 0.78
N ASN A 33 -7.62 -1.54 -0.36
CA ASN A 33 -8.97 -1.00 -0.40
C ASN A 33 -10.02 -2.13 -0.23
N SER A 34 -11.25 -1.74 0.05
CA SER A 34 -12.37 -2.67 0.28
C SER A 34 -12.77 -3.50 -0.94
N SER A 35 -12.29 -3.17 -2.15
CA SER A 35 -12.48 -4.00 -3.34
C SER A 35 -11.55 -5.21 -3.39
N VAL A 36 -10.44 -5.18 -2.62
CA VAL A 36 -9.49 -6.29 -2.53
C VAL A 36 -9.86 -7.21 -1.36
N ALA A 37 -10.07 -6.65 -0.17
CA ALA A 37 -10.42 -7.38 1.05
C ALA A 37 -11.02 -6.42 2.09
N PRO A 38 -11.78 -6.92 3.09
CA PRO A 38 -12.22 -6.09 4.20
C PRO A 38 -11.02 -5.40 4.90
N PRO A 39 -11.19 -4.17 5.39
CA PRO A 39 -10.11 -3.45 6.06
C PRO A 39 -9.72 -4.16 7.36
N LEU A 40 -8.44 -4.04 7.71
CA LEU A 40 -7.94 -4.49 9.00
C LEU A 40 -8.37 -3.52 10.10
N VAL A 41 -8.78 -4.07 11.25
CA VAL A 41 -9.32 -3.30 12.36
C VAL A 41 -8.19 -2.91 13.32
N ASN A 42 -8.13 -1.64 13.72
CA ASN A 42 -7.15 -1.16 14.68
C ASN A 42 -7.39 -1.77 16.07
N GLY A 43 -6.31 -2.19 16.73
CA GLY A 43 -6.34 -2.90 18.02
C GLY A 43 -6.55 -4.41 17.87
N SER A 44 -6.98 -4.88 16.70
CA SER A 44 -7.25 -6.29 16.46
C SER A 44 -5.98 -7.06 16.12
N THR A 45 -5.97 -8.33 16.52
CA THR A 45 -4.84 -9.25 16.32
C THR A 45 -5.22 -10.32 15.30
N TYR A 46 -4.37 -10.49 14.30
CA TYR A 46 -4.55 -11.45 13.21
C TYR A 46 -3.43 -12.49 13.23
N ASN A 47 -3.79 -13.72 12.90
CA ASN A 47 -2.87 -14.82 12.62
C ASN A 47 -2.44 -14.75 11.15
N VAL A 48 -1.15 -14.91 10.90
CA VAL A 48 -0.55 -14.90 9.56
C VAL A 48 0.23 -16.18 9.35
N GLU A 49 -0.15 -16.92 8.30
CA GLU A 49 0.55 -18.10 7.82
C GLU A 49 1.06 -17.80 6.41
N VAL A 50 2.31 -18.16 6.12
CA VAL A 50 2.93 -17.86 4.82
C VAL A 50 3.47 -19.13 4.21
N ARG A 51 3.24 -19.37 2.92
CA ARG A 51 3.92 -20.45 2.17
C ARG A 51 4.54 -19.91 0.88
N ALA A 52 5.56 -20.60 0.39
CA ALA A 52 6.28 -20.22 -0.81
C ALA A 52 6.05 -21.23 -1.94
N MET A 53 6.03 -20.75 -3.18
CA MET A 53 6.02 -21.58 -4.37
C MET A 53 7.45 -21.73 -4.90
N VAL A 54 7.93 -22.97 -4.99
CA VAL A 54 9.28 -23.32 -5.48
C VAL A 54 9.11 -24.36 -6.58
N SER A 55 9.80 -24.18 -7.71
CA SER A 55 9.70 -25.08 -8.87
C SER A 55 8.27 -25.28 -9.39
N GLY A 56 7.40 -24.27 -9.24
CA GLY A 56 5.99 -24.37 -9.64
C GLY A 56 5.09 -25.16 -8.68
N MET A 57 5.57 -25.52 -7.49
CA MET A 57 4.80 -26.22 -6.47
C MET A 57 4.73 -25.41 -5.17
N TRP A 58 3.53 -25.30 -4.58
CA TRP A 58 3.37 -24.70 -3.26
C TRP A 58 3.94 -25.62 -2.17
N GLY A 59 4.78 -25.08 -1.31
CA GLY A 59 5.23 -25.75 -0.10
C GLY A 59 4.15 -25.78 0.99
N SER A 60 4.51 -26.37 2.14
CA SER A 60 3.74 -26.21 3.36
C SER A 60 3.84 -24.77 3.88
N PHE A 61 2.93 -24.38 4.78
CA PHE A 61 3.10 -23.15 5.55
C PHE A 61 4.44 -23.18 6.31
N CYS A 62 5.11 -22.04 6.26
CA CYS A 62 6.44 -21.80 6.77
C CYS A 62 6.36 -21.55 8.27
N GLY A 63 6.94 -22.44 9.07
CA GLY A 63 7.08 -22.24 10.51
C GLY A 63 5.76 -22.19 11.26
N SER A 64 5.79 -21.57 12.44
CA SER A 64 4.60 -21.31 13.25
C SER A 64 3.84 -20.11 12.72
N THR A 65 2.52 -20.10 12.94
CA THR A 65 1.66 -18.94 12.73
C THR A 65 2.22 -17.71 13.45
N CYS A 66 2.38 -16.61 12.72
CA CYS A 66 2.82 -15.33 13.26
C CYS A 66 1.59 -14.50 13.67
N THR A 67 1.58 -13.92 14.86
CA THR A 67 0.51 -13.01 15.27
C THR A 67 0.93 -11.56 15.07
N ILE A 68 0.06 -10.77 14.43
CA ILE A 68 0.25 -9.33 14.23
C ILE A 68 -0.90 -8.57 14.87
N THR A 69 -0.59 -7.51 15.62
CA THR A 69 -1.60 -6.57 16.12
C THR A 69 -1.56 -5.30 15.30
N ILE A 70 -2.71 -4.87 14.80
CA ILE A 70 -2.80 -3.70 13.93
C ILE A 70 -2.82 -2.45 14.79
N ASP A 71 -1.71 -1.73 14.79
CA ASP A 71 -1.60 -0.44 15.45
C ASP A 71 -1.46 0.67 14.39
N ASN A 72 -2.51 1.46 14.23
CA ASN A 72 -2.49 2.65 13.37
C ASN A 72 -1.88 3.87 14.08
N GLY A 73 -1.52 3.75 15.37
CA GLY A 73 -0.97 4.81 16.21
C GLY A 73 -1.97 5.92 16.54
N VAL A 74 -1.90 6.45 17.76
CA VAL A 74 -2.49 7.76 18.10
C VAL A 74 -1.45 8.85 17.80
N GLY A 75 -1.19 9.13 16.52
CA GLY A 75 -0.01 9.94 16.20
C GLY A 75 0.25 10.33 14.74
N GLN A 76 -0.77 10.44 13.91
CA GLN A 76 -0.99 11.54 12.96
C GLN A 76 -2.48 11.48 12.70
N GLU A 77 -3.17 12.60 12.72
CA GLU A 77 -4.58 12.69 12.37
C GLU A 77 -4.77 12.19 10.94
N ARG A 78 -4.92 10.88 10.77
CA ARG A 78 -5.67 10.35 9.65
C ARG A 78 -7.10 10.38 10.17
N PRO A 79 -7.96 11.28 9.67
CA PRO A 79 -9.37 11.19 9.99
C PRO A 79 -9.78 9.74 9.73
N ASP A 80 -10.49 9.19 10.70
CA ASP A 80 -11.20 7.95 10.56
C ASP A 80 -12.12 8.12 9.36
N ALA A 81 -11.65 7.61 8.23
CA ALA A 81 -12.19 7.95 6.93
C ALA A 81 -12.48 6.63 6.23
N LEU A 82 -13.57 6.03 6.68
CA LEU A 82 -14.53 5.37 5.79
C LEU A 82 -15.11 6.34 4.73
N THR A 83 -14.41 7.42 4.36
CA THR A 83 -14.73 8.13 3.13
C THR A 83 -14.36 7.22 2.00
N GLU A 84 -15.36 6.91 1.16
CA GLU A 84 -15.15 6.52 -0.22
C GLU A 84 -14.01 7.39 -0.78
N GLN A 85 -12.83 6.79 -0.89
CA GLN A 85 -11.75 7.39 -1.65
C GLN A 85 -12.33 7.50 -3.05
N ALA A 86 -12.56 8.74 -3.52
CA ALA A 86 -12.75 8.96 -4.94
C ALA A 86 -11.53 8.30 -5.61
N VAL A 87 -11.77 7.17 -6.29
CA VAL A 87 -10.72 6.42 -6.96
C VAL A 87 -10.36 7.23 -8.20
N GLY A 88 -9.54 8.26 -8.00
CA GLY A 88 -8.94 9.01 -9.07
C GLY A 88 -7.95 8.09 -9.79
N ASN A 89 -7.96 8.09 -11.12
CA ASN A 89 -6.93 7.40 -11.90
C ASN A 89 -5.63 8.20 -11.77
N ALA A 90 -4.63 7.59 -11.12
CA ALA A 90 -3.30 8.15 -10.97
C ALA A 90 -2.37 7.70 -12.10
N THR A 91 -1.66 8.66 -12.67
CA THR A 91 -0.64 8.43 -13.70
C THR A 91 0.63 9.19 -13.34
N LEU A 92 1.78 8.52 -13.49
CA LEU A 92 3.10 9.06 -13.13
C LEU A 92 4.06 8.93 -14.31
N TRP A 93 4.77 10.00 -14.66
CA TRP A 93 5.79 9.97 -15.71
C TRP A 93 6.91 11.00 -15.51
N PRO A 94 8.16 10.69 -15.90
CA PRO A 94 8.61 9.42 -16.44
C PRO A 94 8.72 8.35 -15.34
N ASN A 95 8.33 7.11 -15.65
CA ASN A 95 8.64 5.93 -14.84
C ASN A 95 9.26 4.88 -15.78
N PRO A 96 10.58 4.62 -15.73
CA PRO A 96 11.56 5.07 -14.71
C PRO A 96 11.98 6.55 -14.78
N VAL A 97 12.37 7.14 -13.65
CA VAL A 97 12.90 8.53 -13.52
C VAL A 97 14.40 8.55 -13.24
N ARG A 98 15.13 9.56 -13.73
CA ARG A 98 16.59 9.74 -13.50
C ARG A 98 16.91 10.89 -12.56
N ASP A 99 16.23 12.02 -12.75
CA ASP A 99 16.61 13.29 -12.10
C ASP A 99 15.73 13.63 -10.88
N GLY A 100 14.97 12.65 -10.37
CA GLY A 100 14.04 12.82 -9.24
C GLY A 100 12.75 13.56 -9.57
N GLN A 101 12.63 14.17 -10.75
CA GLN A 101 11.44 14.91 -11.16
C GLN A 101 10.39 14.00 -11.83
N VAL A 102 9.25 13.82 -11.18
CA VAL A 102 8.13 13.00 -11.68
C VAL A 102 6.86 13.84 -11.78
N ASN A 103 6.18 13.78 -12.92
CA ASN A 103 4.85 14.34 -13.07
C ASN A 103 3.82 13.37 -12.52
N LEU A 104 2.92 13.86 -11.68
CA LEU A 104 1.75 13.13 -11.17
C LEU A 104 0.49 13.80 -11.74
N SER A 105 -0.41 13.00 -12.32
CA SER A 105 -1.74 13.43 -12.71
C SER A 105 -2.80 12.50 -12.12
N LEU A 106 -3.78 13.11 -11.45
CA LEU A 106 -4.98 12.47 -10.92
C LEU A 106 -6.19 12.96 -11.71
N THR A 107 -7.06 12.05 -12.11
CA THR A 107 -8.32 12.35 -12.81
C THR A 107 -9.47 11.58 -12.20
N GLY A 108 -10.70 12.07 -12.32
CA GLY A 108 -11.86 11.41 -11.68
C GLY A 108 -11.98 11.77 -10.19
N LEU A 109 -11.45 12.93 -9.80
CA LEU A 109 -11.70 13.51 -8.50
C LEU A 109 -13.10 14.12 -8.47
N VAL A 110 -13.62 14.35 -7.27
CA VAL A 110 -14.89 15.08 -7.10
C VAL A 110 -14.71 16.56 -7.49
N ASP A 111 -15.74 17.16 -8.08
CA ASP A 111 -15.76 18.60 -8.37
C ASP A 111 -16.03 19.41 -7.10
N ALA A 112 -15.04 19.44 -6.21
CA ALA A 112 -15.09 20.15 -4.94
C ALA A 112 -13.68 20.59 -4.52
N GLU A 113 -13.63 21.49 -3.54
CA GLU A 113 -12.39 21.81 -2.82
C GLU A 113 -12.00 20.61 -1.94
N GLN A 114 -10.76 20.15 -2.12
CA GLN A 114 -10.24 18.94 -1.47
C GLN A 114 -8.73 19.06 -1.25
N GLN A 115 -8.22 18.26 -0.30
CA GLN A 115 -6.79 18.10 -0.06
C GLN A 115 -6.31 16.80 -0.68
N ILE A 116 -5.18 16.87 -1.39
CA ILE A 116 -4.49 15.75 -2.01
C ILE A 116 -3.19 15.52 -1.25
N THR A 117 -3.10 14.38 -0.57
CA THR A 117 -1.86 13.93 0.08
C THR A 117 -1.14 12.95 -0.83
N VAL A 118 0.13 13.23 -1.14
CA VAL A 118 1.00 12.35 -1.90
C VAL A 118 2.05 11.77 -0.97
N ASP A 119 2.11 10.45 -0.86
CA ASP A 119 3.05 9.71 0.00
C ASP A 119 3.83 8.70 -0.86
N VAL A 120 5.16 8.84 -0.90
CA VAL A 120 6.04 7.93 -1.64
C VAL A 120 6.78 7.05 -0.64
N GLN A 121 6.73 5.74 -0.84
CA GLN A 121 7.31 4.74 0.05
C GLN A 121 8.20 3.77 -0.72
N ASP A 122 9.23 3.26 -0.07
CA ASP A 122 9.97 2.11 -0.59
C ASP A 122 9.14 0.81 -0.45
N LEU A 123 9.68 -0.30 -0.96
CA LEU A 123 9.03 -1.61 -0.87
C LEU A 123 8.90 -2.13 0.57
N PHE A 124 9.68 -1.61 1.51
CA PHE A 124 9.63 -1.97 2.93
C PHE A 124 8.67 -1.07 3.73
N GLY A 125 7.99 -0.12 3.06
CA GLY A 125 7.03 0.79 3.68
C GLY A 125 7.67 2.01 4.34
N LYS A 126 8.99 2.24 4.17
CA LYS A 126 9.62 3.47 4.64
C LYS A 126 9.18 4.63 3.76
N ARG A 127 8.55 5.63 4.36
CA ARG A 127 8.19 6.89 3.70
C ARG A 127 9.44 7.68 3.31
N VAL A 128 9.60 7.94 2.02
CA VAL A 128 10.73 8.68 1.44
C VAL A 128 10.35 10.11 1.03
N PHE A 129 9.07 10.36 0.75
CA PHE A 129 8.56 11.69 0.43
C PHE A 129 7.10 11.81 0.86
N ALA A 130 6.70 12.98 1.34
CA ALA A 130 5.32 13.28 1.69
C ALA A 130 5.02 14.75 1.44
N GLN A 131 3.95 15.06 0.70
CA GLN A 131 3.52 16.43 0.47
C GLN A 131 2.00 16.51 0.33
N GLU A 132 1.44 17.61 0.82
CA GLU A 132 0.02 17.94 0.70
C GLU A 132 -0.19 19.08 -0.30
N PHE A 133 -1.29 18.98 -1.05
CA PHE A 133 -1.69 19.96 -2.04
C PHE A 133 -3.18 20.25 -1.92
N GLY A 134 -3.57 21.51 -2.04
CA GLY A 134 -4.97 21.85 -2.29
C GLY A 134 -5.34 21.60 -3.75
N ASN A 135 -6.55 21.10 -3.99
CA ASN A 135 -7.14 20.99 -5.32
C ASN A 135 -8.61 21.44 -5.31
N THR A 136 -9.04 22.05 -6.40
CA THR A 136 -10.46 22.32 -6.64
C THR A 136 -10.80 21.77 -8.03
N GLY A 137 -11.79 20.89 -8.11
CA GLY A 137 -12.25 20.29 -9.36
C GLY A 137 -11.78 18.86 -9.60
N GLU A 138 -12.14 18.32 -10.77
CA GLU A 138 -12.03 16.88 -11.07
C GLU A 138 -10.64 16.37 -11.47
N ARG A 139 -9.66 17.27 -11.61
CA ARG A 139 -8.30 16.95 -12.08
C ARG A 139 -7.25 17.67 -11.27
N PHE A 140 -6.17 16.96 -10.94
CA PHE A 140 -5.00 17.52 -10.26
C PHE A 140 -3.73 17.07 -10.96
N THR A 141 -2.84 18.01 -11.28
CA THR A 141 -1.54 17.71 -11.90
C THR A 141 -0.45 18.49 -11.18
N THR A 142 0.63 17.81 -10.81
CA THR A 142 1.78 18.44 -10.15
C THR A 142 3.09 17.78 -10.56
N ILE A 143 4.20 18.46 -10.27
CA ILE A 143 5.55 17.93 -10.40
C ILE A 143 6.05 17.61 -9.00
N LEU A 144 6.35 16.34 -8.75
CA LEU A 144 7.02 15.86 -7.56
C LEU A 144 8.53 15.97 -7.75
N GLN A 145 9.20 16.65 -6.81
CA GLN A 145 10.66 16.69 -6.73
C GLN A 145 11.10 15.70 -5.65
N LEU A 146 11.43 14.48 -6.07
CA LEU A 146 11.91 13.46 -5.14
C LEU A 146 13.32 13.84 -4.65
N PRO A 147 13.65 13.56 -3.37
CA PRO A 147 14.98 13.87 -2.84
C PRO A 147 16.09 13.13 -3.60
N GLY A 148 17.22 13.80 -3.85
CA GLY A 148 18.35 13.23 -4.60
C GLY A 148 19.13 12.14 -3.86
N ASP A 149 18.90 11.98 -2.56
CA ASP A 149 19.53 11.00 -1.67
C ASP A 149 18.71 9.71 -1.51
N ILE A 150 17.56 9.59 -2.19
CA ILE A 150 16.81 8.33 -2.22
C ILE A 150 17.62 7.24 -2.95
N ALA A 151 17.57 6.01 -2.46
CA ALA A 151 18.25 4.89 -3.10
C ALA A 151 17.63 4.60 -4.49
N SER A 152 18.42 4.06 -5.42
CA SER A 152 17.84 3.54 -6.66
C SER A 152 16.97 2.31 -6.35
N GLY A 153 15.73 2.30 -6.83
CA GLY A 153 14.79 1.20 -6.53
C GLY A 153 13.39 1.46 -7.06
N VAL A 154 12.49 0.52 -6.74
CA VAL A 154 11.06 0.63 -7.00
C VAL A 154 10.39 1.25 -5.78
N TYR A 155 9.52 2.22 -6.04
CA TYR A 155 8.76 2.95 -5.03
C TYR A 155 7.27 2.84 -5.31
N LEU A 156 6.48 2.96 -4.26
CA LEU A 156 5.02 2.99 -4.28
C LEU A 156 4.57 4.41 -3.97
N VAL A 157 3.56 4.89 -4.70
CA VAL A 157 2.96 6.22 -4.59
C VAL A 157 1.46 6.05 -4.41
#